data_AF-A0A381RZK7-F1
#
_entry.id   AF-A0A381RZK7-F1
#
_cell.length_a   1.000
_cell.length_b   1.000
_cell.length_c   1.000
_cell.angle_alpha   90.00
_cell.angle_beta   90.00
_cell.angle_gamma   90.00
#
_symmetry.space_group_name_H-M   'P 1'
#
loop_
_entity.id
_entity.type
_entity.pdbx_description
1 polymer ?
#
loop_
_entity_poly.entity_id
_entity_poly.type
_entity_poly.pdbx_seq_one_letter_code
_entity_poly.pdbx_strand_id
1 'polypeptide(L)'
;VPSDDERALVEGLLGRPPLGAFEVAVRDPDGQPVVIVNHPLLDDGRPMPTRYWLVGADLRVRIGTLESAGGVRAAEAAVDAAALAAAHERYASERDAAIPAGHEGPRPSGGVGGTRQGVKCLHAHYAWHLAGGDDPVGRWVGEQLAEDGVRGEPDEPEFVAAVDCGTNSTRLLIGDGERTVERLMRITRLGEGVDATGRLASEAIDRVVAVLVEFREVLDRHGVTRVRVTATSAARDAANRNEFFDAAEAALGVRPEMLGGVEEGRLSFAGATADLDPDDGPFLVLDIGGGSTEFVVGTTEVEGVLSCDIGCVRLTEQWIETDPPLPEELLACLSIVEGHVDDVRREVPSVAEARTLVGLAGTVSCVAAVEQGLAEYDRDRIHHFRLTREAVEDVFRTLATETREQRLENPGMEEARADVIVGGLCVLVKVMRQLGFDECLVSEADILDGLVASQLAS
;
A
#
# COMPACT_ATOMS: atom_id res chain seq x y z
N VAL A 1 -21.59 18.99 -35.03
CA VAL A 1 -20.79 17.89 -35.63
C VAL A 1 -19.49 17.78 -34.86
N PRO A 2 -19.19 16.63 -34.25
CA PRO A 2 -18.00 16.41 -33.42
C PRO A 2 -16.73 16.52 -34.28
N SER A 3 -15.62 16.96 -33.67
CA SER A 3 -14.30 16.91 -34.31
C SER A 3 -13.84 15.46 -34.51
N ASP A 4 -12.82 15.24 -35.35
CA ASP A 4 -12.25 13.91 -35.54
C ASP A 4 -11.67 13.33 -34.24
N ASP A 5 -11.04 14.18 -33.42
CA ASP A 5 -10.54 13.80 -32.09
C ASP A 5 -11.68 13.40 -31.14
N GLU A 6 -12.79 14.12 -31.16
CA GLU A 6 -13.96 13.81 -30.34
C GLU A 6 -14.63 12.51 -30.78
N ARG A 7 -14.65 12.24 -32.09
CA ARG A 7 -15.13 10.96 -32.64
C ARG A 7 -14.24 9.80 -32.19
N ALA A 8 -12.92 9.97 -32.20
CA ALA A 8 -11.98 8.95 -31.75
C ALA A 8 -12.13 8.64 -30.24
N LEU A 9 -12.30 9.67 -29.41
CA LEU A 9 -12.55 9.49 -27.96
C LEU A 9 -13.83 8.68 -27.70
N VAL A 10 -14.94 9.06 -28.36
CA VAL A 10 -16.22 8.35 -28.20
C VAL A 10 -16.16 6.93 -28.75
N GLU A 11 -15.43 6.70 -29.85
CA GLU A 11 -15.19 5.36 -30.38
C GLU A 11 -14.44 4.47 -29.39
N GLY A 12 -13.39 5.00 -28.74
CA GLY A 12 -12.68 4.31 -27.67
C GLY A 12 -13.59 3.91 -26.50
N LEU A 13 -14.43 4.84 -26.04
CA LEU A 13 -15.40 4.61 -24.95
C LEU A 13 -16.50 3.60 -25.31
N LEU A 14 -16.94 3.59 -26.57
CA LEU A 14 -17.93 2.64 -27.08
C LEU A 14 -17.34 1.27 -27.41
N GLY A 15 -16.02 1.19 -27.64
CA GLY A 15 -15.34 0.00 -28.19
C GLY A 15 -15.70 -0.32 -29.64
N ARG A 16 -16.33 0.63 -30.34
CA ARG A 16 -16.77 0.51 -31.74
C ARG A 16 -17.06 1.89 -32.35
N PRO A 17 -17.00 2.03 -33.69
CA PRO A 17 -17.39 3.26 -34.35
C PRO A 17 -18.85 3.67 -34.01
N PRO A 18 -19.12 4.97 -33.75
CA PRO A 18 -20.47 5.49 -33.58
C PRO A 18 -21.32 5.21 -34.82
N LEU A 19 -22.56 4.74 -34.63
CA LEU A 19 -23.42 4.26 -35.72
C LEU A 19 -24.01 5.37 -36.61
N GLY A 20 -23.92 6.64 -36.20
CA GLY A 20 -24.45 7.78 -36.95
C GLY A 20 -23.95 9.12 -36.38
N ALA A 21 -24.59 10.21 -36.81
CA ALA A 21 -24.31 11.54 -36.27
C ALA A 21 -24.70 11.65 -34.78
N PHE A 22 -23.83 12.26 -33.98
CA PHE A 22 -24.06 12.51 -32.55
C PHE A 22 -23.45 13.83 -32.11
N GLU A 23 -23.78 14.28 -30.91
CA GLU A 23 -23.15 15.39 -30.18
C GLU A 23 -22.86 14.97 -28.74
N VAL A 24 -21.81 15.52 -28.10
CA VAL A 24 -21.53 15.29 -26.68
C VAL A 24 -22.41 16.24 -25.85
N ALA A 25 -23.32 15.71 -25.05
CA ALA A 25 -24.21 16.50 -24.20
C ALA A 25 -23.69 16.70 -22.77
N VAL A 26 -22.94 15.74 -22.23
CA VAL A 26 -22.44 15.77 -20.86
C VAL A 26 -20.97 15.36 -20.84
N ARG A 27 -20.18 16.08 -20.06
CA ARG A 27 -18.78 15.75 -19.75
C ARG A 27 -18.57 15.64 -18.24
N ASP A 28 -17.56 14.89 -17.85
CA ASP A 28 -17.08 14.82 -16.47
C ASP A 28 -16.15 16.03 -16.15
N PRO A 29 -15.67 16.17 -14.89
CA PRO A 29 -14.78 17.26 -14.50
C PRO A 29 -13.44 17.31 -15.28
N ASP A 30 -12.96 16.17 -15.75
CA ASP A 30 -11.74 16.04 -16.55
C ASP A 30 -11.99 16.32 -18.05
N GLY A 31 -13.24 16.61 -18.41
CA GLY A 31 -13.66 16.95 -19.77
C GLY A 31 -13.89 15.76 -20.67
N GLN A 32 -13.94 14.52 -20.16
CA GLN A 32 -14.24 13.33 -20.97
C GLN A 32 -15.75 13.24 -21.29
N PRO A 33 -16.12 12.74 -22.48
CA PRO A 33 -17.53 12.52 -22.83
C PRO A 33 -18.20 11.49 -21.90
N VAL A 34 -19.35 11.86 -21.33
CA VAL A 34 -20.16 10.99 -20.46
C VAL A 34 -21.45 10.57 -21.15
N VAL A 35 -22.13 11.51 -21.82
CA VAL A 35 -23.36 11.25 -22.58
C VAL A 35 -23.25 11.84 -23.98
N ILE A 36 -23.64 11.04 -24.98
CA ILE A 36 -23.84 11.50 -26.34
C ILE A 36 -25.33 11.50 -26.72
N VAL A 37 -25.71 12.46 -27.56
CA VAL A 37 -27.04 12.59 -28.16
C VAL A 37 -26.94 12.22 -29.63
N ASN A 38 -27.54 11.10 -29.98
CA ASN A 38 -27.59 10.59 -31.34
C ASN A 38 -28.74 11.24 -32.13
N HIS A 39 -28.50 11.42 -33.42
CA HIS A 39 -29.56 11.72 -34.36
C HIS A 39 -30.59 10.56 -34.38
N PRO A 40 -31.91 10.82 -34.48
CA PRO A 40 -32.94 9.76 -34.42
C PRO A 40 -32.92 8.79 -35.62
N LEU A 41 -32.20 9.14 -36.67
CA LEU A 41 -32.01 8.35 -37.88
C LEU A 41 -30.51 8.22 -38.18
N LEU A 42 -30.11 7.01 -38.59
CA LEU A 42 -28.79 6.73 -39.14
C LEU A 42 -28.66 7.33 -40.55
N ASP A 43 -27.43 7.37 -41.07
CA ASP A 43 -27.14 7.92 -42.41
C ASP A 43 -27.85 7.15 -43.54
N ASP A 44 -28.18 5.88 -43.31
CA ASP A 44 -28.94 5.03 -44.25
C ASP A 44 -30.46 5.10 -44.05
N GLY A 45 -30.95 6.01 -43.20
CA GLY A 45 -32.37 6.24 -42.93
C GLY A 45 -33.01 5.23 -41.96
N ARG A 46 -32.25 4.27 -41.41
CA ARG A 46 -32.76 3.38 -40.36
C ARG A 46 -32.91 4.11 -39.02
N PRO A 47 -33.89 3.72 -38.18
CA PRO A 47 -34.04 4.29 -36.85
C PRO A 47 -32.87 4.03 -35.92
N MET A 48 -32.41 5.06 -35.19
CA MET A 48 -31.46 4.90 -34.09
C MET A 48 -32.18 4.28 -32.87
N PRO A 49 -31.60 3.26 -32.21
CA PRO A 49 -32.27 2.56 -31.11
C PRO A 49 -32.50 3.40 -29.86
N THR A 50 -31.68 4.41 -29.60
CA THR A 50 -31.85 5.38 -28.51
C THR A 50 -31.18 6.70 -28.87
N ARG A 51 -31.83 7.80 -28.49
CA ARG A 51 -31.33 9.17 -28.67
C ARG A 51 -30.20 9.49 -27.70
N TYR A 52 -30.27 9.02 -26.47
CA TYR A 52 -29.26 9.29 -25.44
C TYR A 52 -28.46 8.02 -25.15
N TRP A 53 -27.14 8.13 -25.19
CA TRP A 53 -26.21 7.04 -24.89
C TRP A 53 -25.21 7.46 -23.83
N LEU A 54 -25.15 6.65 -22.77
CA LEU A 54 -24.09 6.75 -21.78
C LEU A 54 -22.83 6.12 -22.35
N VAL A 55 -21.76 6.91 -22.44
CA VAL A 55 -20.46 6.50 -22.97
C VAL A 55 -19.36 6.52 -21.90
N GLY A 56 -19.54 7.28 -20.81
CA GLY A 56 -18.58 7.34 -19.70
C GLY A 56 -18.29 5.96 -19.11
N ALA A 57 -17.02 5.58 -19.01
CA ALA A 57 -16.60 4.23 -18.67
C ALA A 57 -17.06 3.80 -17.26
N ASP A 58 -16.82 4.64 -16.25
CA ASP A 58 -17.23 4.40 -14.86
C ASP A 58 -18.75 4.19 -14.74
N LEU A 59 -19.53 5.17 -15.18
CA LEU A 59 -20.99 5.10 -15.06
C LEU A 59 -21.60 3.93 -15.84
N ARG A 60 -21.00 3.51 -16.97
CA ARG A 60 -21.44 2.31 -17.68
C ARG A 60 -21.23 1.05 -16.86
N VAL A 61 -20.09 0.93 -16.17
CA VAL A 61 -19.79 -0.19 -15.27
C VAL A 61 -20.76 -0.18 -14.09
N ARG A 62 -20.88 0.94 -13.38
CA ARG A 62 -21.74 1.06 -12.19
C ARG A 62 -23.21 0.76 -12.50
N ILE A 63 -23.75 1.31 -13.58
CA ILE A 63 -25.12 1.01 -14.01
C ILE A 63 -25.24 -0.44 -14.49
N GLY A 64 -24.22 -0.99 -15.15
CA GLY A 64 -24.20 -2.41 -15.52
C GLY A 64 -24.26 -3.34 -14.31
N THR A 65 -23.56 -2.99 -13.23
CA THR A 65 -23.63 -3.68 -11.94
C THR A 65 -25.02 -3.57 -11.32
N LEU A 66 -25.59 -2.36 -11.27
CA LEU A 66 -26.94 -2.12 -10.76
C LEU A 66 -27.99 -2.93 -11.55
N GLU A 67 -27.90 -2.96 -12.87
CA GLU A 67 -28.77 -3.79 -13.72
C GLU A 67 -28.63 -5.28 -13.43
N SER A 68 -27.40 -5.77 -13.29
CA SER A 68 -27.09 -7.18 -13.00
C SER A 68 -27.61 -7.62 -11.63
N ALA A 69 -27.63 -6.71 -10.66
CA ALA A 69 -28.25 -6.91 -9.35
C ALA A 69 -29.79 -6.88 -9.37
N GLY A 70 -30.41 -6.70 -10.55
CA GLY A 70 -31.87 -6.63 -10.71
C GLY A 70 -32.44 -5.22 -10.65
N GLY A 71 -31.60 -4.19 -10.80
CA GLY A 71 -31.97 -2.78 -10.71
C GLY A 71 -33.09 -2.34 -11.65
N VAL A 72 -33.23 -2.97 -12.82
CA VAL A 72 -34.36 -2.72 -13.73
C VAL A 72 -35.70 -3.01 -13.04
N ARG A 73 -35.82 -4.18 -12.40
CA ARG A 73 -37.05 -4.56 -11.67
C ARG A 73 -37.26 -3.69 -10.45
N ALA A 74 -36.18 -3.29 -9.77
CA ALA A 74 -36.25 -2.41 -8.62
C ALA A 74 -36.74 -1.00 -9.02
N ALA A 75 -36.24 -0.44 -10.12
CA ALA A 75 -36.70 0.82 -10.68
C ALA A 75 -38.19 0.79 -11.05
N GLU A 76 -38.63 -0.27 -11.73
CA GLU A 76 -40.06 -0.45 -12.09
C GLU A 76 -40.97 -0.57 -10.87
N ALA A 77 -40.46 -1.11 -9.76
CA ALA A 77 -41.20 -1.21 -8.51
C ALA A 77 -41.21 0.12 -7.72
N ALA A 78 -40.14 0.90 -7.80
CA ALA A 78 -39.96 2.14 -7.05
C ALA A 78 -40.59 3.35 -7.74
N VAL A 79 -40.62 3.37 -9.07
CA VAL A 79 -41.13 4.50 -9.87
C VAL A 79 -42.61 4.33 -10.17
N ASP A 80 -43.38 5.40 -9.98
CA ASP A 80 -44.79 5.42 -10.35
C ASP A 80 -45.01 5.14 -11.85
N ALA A 81 -45.89 4.20 -12.17
CA ALA A 81 -46.10 3.74 -13.53
C ALA A 81 -46.66 4.83 -14.47
N ALA A 82 -47.47 5.76 -13.95
CA ALA A 82 -47.98 6.87 -14.75
C ALA A 82 -46.89 7.92 -15.02
N ALA A 83 -46.01 8.18 -14.04
CA ALA A 83 -44.84 9.02 -14.21
C ALA A 83 -43.86 8.45 -15.25
N LEU A 84 -43.61 7.14 -15.22
CA LEU A 84 -42.78 6.44 -16.21
C LEU A 84 -43.39 6.51 -17.62
N ALA A 85 -44.70 6.27 -17.76
CA ALA A 85 -45.39 6.40 -19.04
C ALA A 85 -45.27 7.83 -19.61
N ALA A 86 -45.49 8.85 -18.76
CA ALA A 86 -45.34 10.25 -19.17
C ALA A 86 -43.89 10.60 -19.59
N ALA A 87 -42.89 10.01 -18.93
CA ALA A 87 -41.49 10.16 -19.31
C ALA A 87 -41.20 9.56 -20.70
N HIS A 88 -41.73 8.37 -20.99
CA HIS A 88 -41.61 7.78 -22.33
C HIS A 88 -42.28 8.64 -23.43
N GLU A 89 -43.43 9.26 -23.15
CA GLU A 89 -44.10 10.17 -24.09
C GLU A 89 -43.30 11.45 -24.35
N ARG A 90 -42.73 12.05 -23.30
CA ARG A 90 -41.83 13.21 -23.42
C ARG A 90 -40.61 12.89 -24.26
N TYR A 91 -39.94 11.77 -23.95
CA TYR A 91 -38.78 11.30 -24.70
C TYR A 91 -39.11 11.06 -26.18
N ALA A 92 -40.24 10.40 -26.46
CA ALA A 92 -40.69 10.12 -27.82
C ALA A 92 -40.96 11.42 -28.59
N SER A 93 -41.63 12.38 -27.95
CA SER A 93 -41.92 13.69 -28.54
C SER A 93 -40.64 14.46 -28.87
N GLU A 94 -39.67 14.45 -27.97
CA GLU A 94 -38.37 15.09 -28.17
C GLU A 94 -37.58 14.45 -29.33
N ARG A 95 -37.55 13.11 -29.37
CA ARG A 95 -36.95 12.36 -30.47
C ARG A 95 -37.63 12.66 -31.81
N ASP A 96 -38.95 12.65 -31.85
CA ASP A 96 -39.73 12.81 -33.09
C ASP A 96 -39.65 14.24 -33.63
N ALA A 97 -39.51 15.24 -32.75
CA ALA A 97 -39.25 16.62 -33.15
C ALA A 97 -37.89 16.81 -33.84
N ALA A 98 -36.93 15.91 -33.59
CA ALA A 98 -35.63 15.92 -34.26
C ALA A 98 -35.63 15.17 -35.61
N ILE A 99 -36.75 14.56 -36.02
CA ILE A 99 -36.88 13.90 -37.33
C ILE A 99 -37.24 14.95 -38.39
N PRO A 100 -36.56 14.98 -39.56
CA PRO A 100 -36.90 15.90 -40.65
C PRO A 100 -38.37 15.75 -41.10
N ALA A 101 -39.07 16.87 -41.29
CA ALA A 101 -40.51 16.91 -41.61
C ALA A 101 -40.89 16.13 -42.89
N GLY A 102 -39.95 15.97 -43.83
CA GLY A 102 -40.12 15.22 -45.09
C GLY A 102 -39.64 13.76 -45.05
N HIS A 103 -39.34 13.18 -43.89
CA HIS A 103 -38.87 11.79 -43.82
C HIS A 103 -39.99 10.78 -44.12
N GLU A 104 -39.83 10.03 -45.21
CA GLU A 104 -40.75 9.00 -45.70
C GLU A 104 -40.35 7.56 -45.30
N GLY A 105 -39.22 7.38 -44.60
CA GLY A 105 -38.70 6.07 -44.20
C GLY A 105 -39.24 5.56 -42.85
N PRO A 106 -38.75 4.39 -42.39
CA PRO A 106 -39.09 3.86 -41.07
C PRO A 106 -38.76 4.87 -39.96
N ARG A 107 -39.65 4.98 -38.97
CA ARG A 107 -39.47 5.88 -37.82
C ARG A 107 -39.14 5.10 -36.55
N PRO A 108 -38.29 5.65 -35.66
CA PRO A 108 -38.13 5.10 -34.32
C PRO A 108 -39.48 5.11 -33.59
N SER A 109 -39.67 4.15 -32.69
CA SER A 109 -40.90 4.01 -31.90
C SER A 109 -40.57 3.62 -30.47
N GLY A 110 -41.51 3.80 -29.54
CA GLY A 110 -41.28 3.66 -28.09
C GLY A 110 -40.78 4.95 -27.44
N GLY A 111 -40.50 4.91 -26.15
CA GLY A 111 -39.87 5.98 -25.38
C GLY A 111 -38.38 5.71 -25.13
N VAL A 112 -37.90 6.10 -23.95
CA VAL A 112 -36.51 5.87 -23.48
C VAL A 112 -36.03 4.43 -23.77
N GLY A 113 -34.83 4.29 -24.34
CA GLY A 113 -34.24 2.98 -24.69
C GLY A 113 -34.96 2.20 -25.82
N GLY A 114 -35.97 2.80 -26.45
CA GLY A 114 -36.77 2.19 -27.51
C GLY A 114 -37.82 1.20 -27.01
N THR A 115 -38.17 1.23 -25.72
CA THR A 115 -39.24 0.40 -25.15
C THR A 115 -40.61 1.06 -25.29
N ARG A 116 -41.68 0.26 -25.40
CA ARG A 116 -43.07 0.78 -25.42
C ARG A 116 -43.66 0.91 -24.02
N GLN A 117 -43.20 0.08 -23.08
CA GLN A 117 -43.66 0.02 -21.70
C GLN A 117 -42.52 -0.50 -20.82
N GLY A 118 -42.53 -0.11 -19.54
CA GLY A 118 -41.52 -0.54 -18.57
C GLY A 118 -40.11 -0.03 -18.89
N VAL A 119 -39.12 -0.59 -18.21
CA VAL A 119 -37.72 -0.18 -18.31
C VAL A 119 -36.94 -1.25 -19.05
N LYS A 120 -36.33 -0.91 -20.19
CA LYS A 120 -35.48 -1.86 -20.95
C LYS A 120 -34.06 -1.92 -20.41
N CYS A 121 -33.48 -0.76 -20.09
CA CYS A 121 -32.17 -0.62 -19.49
C CYS A 121 -32.08 0.72 -18.75
N LEU A 122 -31.36 0.75 -17.63
CA LEU A 122 -31.09 1.92 -16.81
C LEU A 122 -30.14 2.90 -17.52
N HIS A 123 -29.24 2.44 -18.40
CA HIS A 123 -28.29 3.32 -19.09
C HIS A 123 -28.97 4.40 -19.92
N ALA A 124 -30.05 4.06 -20.63
CA ALA A 124 -30.75 5.02 -21.49
C ALA A 124 -31.53 6.06 -20.68
N HIS A 125 -32.09 5.64 -19.55
CA HIS A 125 -32.82 6.51 -18.62
C HIS A 125 -31.87 7.47 -17.90
N TYR A 126 -30.76 6.96 -17.38
CA TYR A 126 -29.77 7.80 -16.72
C TYR A 126 -29.06 8.76 -17.68
N ALA A 127 -28.73 8.31 -18.90
CA ALA A 127 -28.15 9.17 -19.92
C ALA A 127 -29.06 10.36 -20.27
N TRP A 128 -30.36 10.13 -20.42
CA TRP A 128 -31.31 11.21 -20.70
C TRP A 128 -31.45 12.16 -19.51
N HIS A 129 -31.50 11.62 -18.28
CA HIS A 129 -31.55 12.43 -17.07
C HIS A 129 -30.33 13.34 -16.91
N LEU A 130 -29.12 12.82 -17.09
CA LEU A 130 -27.89 13.61 -17.04
C LEU A 130 -27.86 14.73 -18.09
N ALA A 131 -28.47 14.51 -19.25
CA ALA A 131 -28.62 15.52 -20.29
C ALA A 131 -29.73 16.55 -20.01
N GLY A 132 -30.33 16.53 -18.81
CA GLY A 132 -31.38 17.46 -18.38
C GLY A 132 -32.81 16.95 -18.60
N GLY A 133 -32.99 15.70 -19.00
CA GLY A 133 -34.30 15.07 -19.17
C GLY A 133 -35.04 14.87 -17.84
N ASP A 134 -36.35 15.14 -17.85
CA ASP A 134 -37.23 14.82 -16.73
C ASP A 134 -37.62 13.34 -16.76
N ASP A 135 -36.72 12.50 -16.25
CA ASP A 135 -36.84 11.05 -16.21
C ASP A 135 -36.85 10.54 -14.76
N PRO A 136 -37.98 10.00 -14.26
CA PRO A 136 -38.06 9.49 -12.89
C PRO A 136 -37.19 8.24 -12.67
N VAL A 137 -36.97 7.41 -13.70
CA VAL A 137 -36.05 6.25 -13.59
C VAL A 137 -34.61 6.73 -13.59
N GLY A 138 -34.28 7.73 -14.43
CA GLY A 138 -32.94 8.32 -14.41
C GLY A 138 -32.63 9.00 -13.07
N ARG A 139 -33.60 9.71 -12.47
CA ARG A 139 -33.45 10.23 -11.11
C ARG A 139 -33.25 9.13 -10.08
N TRP A 140 -34.08 8.08 -10.13
CA TRP A 140 -33.94 6.92 -9.25
C TRP A 140 -32.56 6.25 -9.40
N VAL A 141 -32.04 6.12 -10.63
CA VAL A 141 -30.67 5.62 -10.85
C VAL A 141 -29.65 6.55 -10.21
N GLY A 142 -29.80 7.87 -10.35
CA GLY A 142 -28.93 8.84 -9.67
C GLY A 142 -28.99 8.72 -8.15
N GLU A 143 -30.17 8.48 -7.58
CA GLU A 143 -30.38 8.22 -6.15
C GLU A 143 -29.74 6.90 -5.74
N GLN A 144 -29.88 5.81 -6.51
CA GLN A 144 -29.21 4.54 -6.21
C GLN A 144 -27.69 4.65 -6.32
N LEU A 145 -27.18 5.37 -7.32
CA LEU A 145 -25.75 5.65 -7.45
C LEU A 145 -25.22 6.60 -6.35
N ALA A 146 -26.10 7.35 -5.67
CA ALA A 146 -25.79 8.20 -4.53
C ALA A 146 -26.04 7.52 -3.16
N GLU A 147 -26.95 6.55 -3.07
CA GLU A 147 -27.17 5.66 -1.92
C GLU A 147 -26.10 4.55 -1.87
N ASP A 148 -25.58 4.13 -3.03
CA ASP A 148 -24.25 3.53 -3.23
C ASP A 148 -23.10 4.54 -2.95
N GLY A 149 -23.43 5.72 -2.43
CA GLY A 149 -22.50 6.65 -1.78
C GLY A 149 -22.67 6.71 -0.24
N VAL A 150 -23.56 5.89 0.34
CA VAL A 150 -23.78 5.72 1.79
C VAL A 150 -23.66 4.26 2.24
N ARG A 151 -23.66 3.30 1.31
CA ARG A 151 -22.65 2.23 1.34
C ARG A 151 -21.58 2.70 0.39
N GLY A 152 -20.32 2.77 0.83
CA GLY A 152 -19.24 3.22 -0.02
C GLY A 152 -19.24 2.51 -1.37
N GLU A 153 -18.46 3.06 -2.28
CA GLU A 153 -17.69 2.32 -3.28
C GLU A 153 -17.55 0.82 -2.85
N PRO A 154 -17.53 -0.17 -3.77
CA PRO A 154 -16.79 -1.37 -3.38
C PRO A 154 -15.41 -0.82 -3.04
N ASP A 155 -15.08 -0.68 -1.74
CA ASP A 155 -13.95 0.11 -1.25
C ASP A 155 -12.87 -0.01 -2.33
N GLU A 156 -12.63 1.05 -3.10
CA GLU A 156 -11.28 1.15 -3.61
C GLU A 156 -10.52 1.18 -2.30
N PRO A 157 -9.79 0.10 -1.99
CA PRO A 157 -9.38 -0.14 -0.63
C PRO A 157 -8.71 1.14 -0.19
N GLU A 158 -9.21 1.77 0.88
CA GLU A 158 -8.66 3.05 1.30
C GLU A 158 -7.21 2.76 1.67
N PHE A 159 -6.32 2.96 0.70
CA PHE A 159 -4.94 2.55 0.85
C PHE A 159 -4.37 3.50 1.87
N VAL A 160 -3.95 2.93 2.99
CA VAL A 160 -3.17 3.65 3.98
C VAL A 160 -1.71 3.41 3.67
N ALA A 161 -0.86 4.34 4.09
CA ALA A 161 0.56 4.15 4.01
C ALA A 161 1.24 4.28 5.36
N ALA A 162 2.32 3.51 5.50
CA ALA A 162 3.29 3.66 6.57
C ALA A 162 4.63 4.04 5.95
N VAL A 163 5.25 5.09 6.47
CA VAL A 163 6.63 5.46 6.15
C VAL A 163 7.44 5.38 7.42
N ASP A 164 8.53 4.62 7.39
CA ASP A 164 9.44 4.50 8.52
C ASP A 164 10.82 5.04 8.17
N CYS A 165 11.27 6.05 8.93
CA CYS A 165 12.59 6.66 8.84
C CYS A 165 13.50 6.08 9.93
N GLY A 166 14.07 4.91 9.64
CA GLY A 166 14.98 4.21 10.55
C GLY A 166 16.43 4.72 10.50
N THR A 167 17.27 4.15 11.35
CA THR A 167 18.71 4.48 11.43
C THR A 167 19.46 4.17 10.13
N ASN A 168 19.20 3.01 9.51
CA ASN A 168 19.91 2.58 8.30
C ASN A 168 19.10 2.79 7.02
N SER A 169 17.78 2.62 7.07
CA SER A 169 16.90 2.62 5.91
C SER A 169 15.65 3.47 6.11
N THR A 170 15.16 4.04 5.02
CA THR A 170 13.84 4.67 4.92
C THR A 170 12.94 3.77 4.09
N ARG A 171 11.75 3.45 4.61
CA ARG A 171 10.84 2.44 4.04
C ARG A 171 9.44 2.99 3.85
N LEU A 172 8.72 2.48 2.86
CA LEU A 172 7.31 2.79 2.56
C LEU A 172 6.56 1.47 2.37
N LEU A 173 5.36 1.39 2.95
CA LEU A 173 4.36 0.37 2.66
C LEU A 173 3.05 1.06 2.33
N ILE A 174 2.42 0.68 1.23
CA ILE A 174 1.05 1.05 0.87
C ILE A 174 0.21 -0.22 0.84
N GLY A 175 -0.94 -0.21 1.52
CA GLY A 175 -1.82 -1.37 1.56
C GLY A 175 -3.17 -1.10 2.20
N ASP A 176 -4.01 -2.12 2.18
CA ASP A 176 -5.39 -2.10 2.71
C ASP A 176 -5.60 -3.03 3.91
N GLY A 177 -4.49 -3.54 4.48
CA GLY A 177 -4.50 -4.50 5.58
C GLY A 177 -4.60 -5.96 5.15
N GLU A 178 -5.11 -6.23 3.94
CA GLU A 178 -5.15 -7.57 3.35
C GLU A 178 -4.09 -7.74 2.26
N ARG A 179 -3.80 -6.65 1.53
CA ARG A 179 -2.91 -6.61 0.37
C ARG A 179 -1.88 -5.52 0.53
N THR A 180 -0.64 -5.88 0.23
CA THR A 180 0.42 -4.92 -0.06
C THR A 180 0.31 -4.50 -1.52
N VAL A 181 0.17 -3.20 -1.77
CA VAL A 181 0.16 -2.60 -3.11
C VAL A 181 1.57 -2.25 -3.55
N GLU A 182 2.31 -1.62 -2.65
CA GLU A 182 3.66 -1.14 -2.93
C GLU A 182 4.49 -1.24 -1.64
N ARG A 183 5.69 -1.79 -1.73
CA ARG A 183 6.66 -1.81 -0.64
C ARG A 183 8.01 -1.33 -1.19
N LEU A 184 8.51 -0.22 -0.66
CA LEU A 184 9.79 0.35 -1.06
C LEU A 184 10.73 0.41 0.14
N MET A 185 12.00 0.15 -0.12
CA MET A 185 13.08 0.33 0.84
C MET A 185 14.23 1.04 0.15
N ARG A 186 14.78 2.05 0.84
CA ARG A 186 15.98 2.78 0.43
C ARG A 186 16.94 2.82 1.61
N ILE A 187 18.20 2.54 1.38
CA ILE A 187 19.24 2.65 2.39
C ILE A 187 19.71 4.11 2.41
N THR A 188 19.39 4.82 3.48
CA THR A 188 19.61 6.27 3.62
C THR A 188 20.62 6.61 4.71
N ARG A 189 20.90 5.68 5.63
CA ARG A 189 21.86 5.80 6.72
C ARG A 189 21.67 7.10 7.51
N LEU A 190 20.44 7.38 7.95
CA LEU A 190 20.10 8.57 8.74
C LEU A 190 20.94 8.66 10.03
N GLY A 191 21.25 7.50 10.62
CA GLY A 191 21.99 7.39 11.87
C GLY A 191 23.51 7.39 11.75
N GLU A 192 24.06 7.53 10.54
CA GLU A 192 25.51 7.54 10.31
C GLU A 192 26.20 8.61 11.18
N GLY A 193 27.12 8.18 12.04
CA GLY A 193 27.88 9.06 12.94
C GLY A 193 27.07 9.72 14.06
N VAL A 194 25.80 9.37 14.25
CA VAL A 194 24.97 9.92 15.34
C VAL A 194 25.50 9.47 16.70
N ASP A 195 25.97 8.24 16.82
CA ASP A 195 26.47 7.70 18.10
C ASP A 195 27.66 8.51 18.63
N ALA A 196 28.58 8.89 17.74
CA ALA A 196 29.75 9.68 18.08
C ALA A 196 29.45 11.17 18.29
N THR A 197 28.47 11.74 17.56
CA THR A 197 28.26 13.19 17.50
C THR A 197 27.03 13.69 18.26
N GLY A 198 26.07 12.81 18.56
CA GLY A 198 24.76 13.15 19.10
C GLY A 198 23.90 13.99 18.15
N ARG A 199 24.20 14.02 16.84
CA ARG A 199 23.53 14.87 15.84
C ARG A 199 23.39 14.14 14.51
N LEU A 200 22.31 14.41 13.79
CA LEU A 200 22.14 13.99 12.39
C LEU A 200 23.04 14.84 11.50
N ALA A 201 23.82 14.19 10.64
CA ALA A 201 24.58 14.88 9.59
C ALA A 201 23.62 15.48 8.55
N SER A 202 23.95 16.68 8.05
CA SER A 202 23.12 17.37 7.04
C SER A 202 22.97 16.52 5.77
N GLU A 203 24.04 15.86 5.34
CA GLU A 203 24.05 14.97 4.19
C GLU A 203 23.15 13.75 4.40
N ALA A 204 23.03 13.25 5.63
CA ALA A 204 22.14 12.15 5.97
C ALA A 204 20.66 12.58 5.93
N ILE A 205 20.35 13.79 6.41
CA ILE A 205 19.03 14.41 6.29
C ILE A 205 18.66 14.58 4.81
N ASP A 206 19.57 15.13 4.00
CA ASP A 206 19.34 15.37 2.57
C ASP A 206 19.03 14.06 1.81
N ARG A 207 19.73 12.97 2.12
CA ARG A 207 19.45 11.64 1.54
C ARG A 207 18.05 11.15 1.89
N VAL A 208 17.63 11.26 3.15
CA VAL A 208 16.28 10.85 3.56
C VAL A 208 15.23 11.74 2.88
N VAL A 209 15.42 13.06 2.86
CA VAL A 209 14.50 14.00 2.22
C VAL A 209 14.32 13.68 0.74
N ALA A 210 15.39 13.36 0.01
CA ALA A 210 15.30 12.96 -1.39
C ALA A 210 14.42 11.70 -1.59
N VAL A 211 14.54 10.71 -0.69
CA VAL A 211 13.68 9.52 -0.70
C VAL A 211 12.24 9.86 -0.33
N LEU A 212 12.01 10.78 0.61
CA LEU A 212 10.65 11.19 0.99
C LEU A 212 9.93 11.92 -0.15
N VAL A 213 10.66 12.69 -0.98
CA VAL A 213 10.10 13.27 -2.22
C VAL A 213 9.69 12.16 -3.20
N GLU A 214 10.53 11.15 -3.40
CA GLU A 214 10.18 9.97 -4.20
C GLU A 214 8.92 9.28 -3.66
N PHE A 215 8.84 9.10 -2.34
CA PHE A 215 7.68 8.46 -1.70
C PHE A 215 6.41 9.30 -1.82
N ARG A 216 6.49 10.64 -1.78
CA ARG A 216 5.33 11.51 -2.05
C ARG A 216 4.75 11.26 -3.44
N GLU A 217 5.59 11.16 -4.46
CA GLU A 217 5.14 10.84 -5.82
C GLU A 217 4.47 9.46 -5.89
N VAL A 218 5.00 8.46 -5.16
CA VAL A 218 4.40 7.13 -5.07
C VAL A 218 3.02 7.20 -4.40
N LEU A 219 2.91 7.89 -3.26
CA LEU A 219 1.64 8.07 -2.54
C LEU A 219 0.58 8.76 -3.42
N ASP A 220 0.97 9.79 -4.18
CA ASP A 220 0.08 10.50 -5.11
C ASP A 220 -0.42 9.58 -6.23
N ARG A 221 0.46 8.75 -6.82
CA ARG A 221 0.06 7.78 -7.86
C ARG A 221 -0.95 6.76 -7.36
N HIS A 222 -0.90 6.39 -6.09
CA HIS A 222 -1.81 5.43 -5.47
C HIS A 222 -3.03 6.08 -4.78
N GLY A 223 -3.18 7.41 -4.86
CA GLY A 223 -4.31 8.12 -4.26
C GLY A 223 -4.34 8.06 -2.72
N VAL A 224 -3.20 7.79 -2.08
CA VAL A 224 -3.13 7.62 -0.62
C VAL A 224 -3.32 8.96 0.08
N THR A 225 -4.37 9.05 0.90
CA THR A 225 -4.69 10.23 1.71
C THR A 225 -4.34 10.08 3.19
N ARG A 226 -4.25 8.83 3.68
CA ARG A 226 -3.92 8.49 5.07
C ARG A 226 -2.52 7.91 5.15
N VAL A 227 -1.61 8.63 5.80
CA VAL A 227 -0.21 8.25 5.95
C VAL A 227 0.22 8.43 7.40
N ARG A 228 0.85 7.40 7.98
CA ARG A 228 1.64 7.54 9.21
C ARG A 228 3.11 7.52 8.87
N VAL A 229 3.87 8.44 9.47
CA VAL A 229 5.29 8.63 9.22
C VAL A 229 6.02 8.57 10.54
N THR A 230 6.95 7.65 10.70
CA THR A 230 7.65 7.41 11.96
C THR A 230 9.14 7.72 11.81
N ALA A 231 9.76 8.13 12.90
CA ALA A 231 11.20 8.21 13.03
C ALA A 231 11.66 7.53 14.33
N THR A 232 12.68 6.69 14.23
CA THR A 232 13.07 5.77 15.32
C THR A 232 14.40 6.16 15.97
N SER A 233 15.26 5.19 16.32
CA SER A 233 16.46 5.36 17.15
C SER A 233 17.35 6.54 16.73
N ALA A 234 17.72 6.68 15.45
CA ALA A 234 18.60 7.77 15.03
C ALA A 234 18.05 9.18 15.33
N ALA A 235 16.75 9.41 15.11
CA ALA A 235 16.12 10.68 15.41
C ALA A 235 15.95 10.89 16.92
N ARG A 236 15.72 9.81 17.68
CA ARG A 236 15.61 9.84 19.14
C ARG A 236 16.89 10.39 19.80
N ASP A 237 18.04 9.93 19.31
CA ASP A 237 19.36 10.21 19.87
C ASP A 237 19.93 11.56 19.44
N ALA A 238 19.42 12.11 18.34
CA ALA A 238 19.94 13.34 17.77
C ALA A 238 19.36 14.61 18.42
N ALA A 239 20.25 15.51 18.86
CA ALA A 239 19.89 16.80 19.41
C ALA A 239 19.19 17.73 18.41
N ASN A 240 19.43 17.55 17.11
CA ASN A 240 18.89 18.37 16.01
C ASN A 240 17.75 17.69 15.23
N ARG A 241 17.06 16.71 15.82
CA ARG A 241 15.94 16.00 15.17
C ARG A 241 14.86 16.88 14.55
N ASN A 242 14.62 18.08 15.09
CA ASN A 242 13.60 18.98 14.55
C ASN A 242 13.99 19.53 13.17
N GLU A 243 15.28 19.69 12.88
CA GLU A 243 15.76 20.06 11.53
C GLU A 243 15.33 19.00 10.51
N PHE A 244 15.45 17.72 10.87
CA PHE A 244 14.97 16.61 10.07
C PHE A 244 13.44 16.58 9.96
N PHE A 245 12.71 16.74 11.08
CA PHE A 245 11.24 16.66 11.07
C PHE A 245 10.61 17.76 10.22
N ASP A 246 11.14 18.98 10.28
CA ASP A 246 10.67 20.11 9.48
C ASP A 246 10.93 19.85 7.97
N ALA A 247 12.11 19.31 7.63
CA ALA A 247 12.45 18.98 6.24
C ALA A 247 11.62 17.81 5.69
N ALA A 248 11.37 16.77 6.51
CA ALA A 248 10.55 15.62 6.16
C ALA A 248 9.07 16.01 5.96
N GLU A 249 8.53 16.87 6.83
CA GLU A 249 7.17 17.41 6.69
C GLU A 249 7.02 18.21 5.39
N ALA A 250 8.01 19.03 5.05
CA ALA A 250 8.01 19.79 3.81
C ALA A 250 8.07 18.89 2.55
N ALA A 251 8.75 17.74 2.63
CA ALA A 251 8.89 16.81 1.51
C ALA A 251 7.67 15.90 1.31
N LEU A 252 7.12 15.35 2.39
CA LEU A 252 6.08 14.32 2.35
C LEU A 252 4.66 14.89 2.57
N GLY A 253 4.56 16.07 3.16
CA GLY A 253 3.30 16.71 3.59
C GLY A 253 2.78 16.21 4.94
N VAL A 254 3.50 15.30 5.60
CA VAL A 254 3.15 14.73 6.90
C VAL A 254 4.37 14.78 7.80
N ARG A 255 4.20 15.34 9.00
CA ARG A 255 5.28 15.43 9.98
C ARG A 255 5.57 14.06 10.59
N PRO A 256 6.84 13.62 10.63
CA PRO A 256 7.20 12.40 11.33
C PRO A 256 6.84 12.45 12.81
N GLU A 257 6.27 11.37 13.33
CA GLU A 257 6.09 11.15 14.76
C GLU A 257 7.34 10.46 15.33
N MET A 258 7.76 10.91 16.51
CA MET A 258 8.86 10.28 17.23
C MET A 258 8.34 9.08 18.00
N LEU A 259 8.77 7.88 17.60
CA LEU A 259 8.21 6.65 18.12
C LEU A 259 9.08 6.11 19.26
N GLY A 260 8.49 5.83 20.43
CA GLY A 260 9.20 5.23 21.58
C GLY A 260 9.70 3.82 21.28
N GLY A 261 10.86 3.38 21.78
CA GLY A 261 11.34 2.01 21.51
C GLY A 261 10.36 0.91 21.95
N VAL A 262 9.59 1.16 23.01
CA VAL A 262 8.48 0.29 23.45
C VAL A 262 7.31 0.27 22.46
N GLU A 263 6.99 1.41 21.86
CA GLU A 263 5.92 1.50 20.85
C GLU A 263 6.38 0.85 19.54
N GLU A 264 7.67 0.97 19.21
CA GLU A 264 8.31 0.38 18.03
C GLU A 264 8.19 -1.13 18.10
N GLY A 265 8.62 -1.71 19.22
CA GLY A 265 8.48 -3.13 19.47
C GLY A 265 7.03 -3.62 19.41
N ARG A 266 6.05 -2.84 19.92
CA ARG A 266 4.63 -3.24 19.83
C ARG A 266 4.12 -3.28 18.39
N LEU A 267 4.49 -2.31 17.57
CA LEU A 267 4.09 -2.26 16.16
C LEU A 267 4.79 -3.37 15.36
N SER A 268 6.10 -3.58 15.57
CA SER A 268 6.84 -4.68 14.94
C SER A 268 6.27 -6.05 15.33
N PHE A 269 5.91 -6.25 16.60
CA PHE A 269 5.26 -7.48 17.06
C PHE A 269 3.90 -7.68 16.37
N ALA A 270 3.06 -6.65 16.34
CA ALA A 270 1.76 -6.73 15.69
C ALA A 270 1.87 -7.07 14.20
N GLY A 271 2.84 -6.48 13.49
CA GLY A 271 3.10 -6.78 12.08
C GLY A 271 3.61 -8.20 11.86
N ALA A 272 4.63 -8.63 12.62
CA ALA A 272 5.31 -9.91 12.41
C ALA A 272 4.58 -11.15 12.93
N THR A 273 3.53 -10.96 13.74
CA THR A 273 2.73 -12.07 14.28
C THR A 273 1.32 -12.15 13.69
N ALA A 274 0.95 -11.21 12.81
CA ALA A 274 -0.40 -11.10 12.26
C ALA A 274 -0.88 -12.36 11.52
N ASP A 275 0.05 -13.08 10.88
CA ASP A 275 -0.22 -14.28 10.08
C ASP A 275 0.32 -15.57 10.71
N LEU A 276 0.78 -15.51 11.98
CA LEU A 276 1.24 -16.67 12.73
C LEU A 276 0.10 -17.32 13.52
N ASP A 277 0.17 -18.64 13.70
CA ASP A 277 -0.77 -19.38 14.53
C ASP A 277 -0.44 -19.12 16.02
N PRO A 278 -1.37 -18.57 16.84
CA PRO A 278 -1.14 -18.35 18.26
C PRO A 278 -0.69 -19.61 19.02
N ASP A 279 -1.01 -20.80 18.53
CA ASP A 279 -0.57 -22.08 19.12
C ASP A 279 0.94 -22.33 18.98
N ASP A 280 1.67 -21.54 18.18
CA ASP A 280 3.13 -21.56 18.07
C ASP A 280 3.84 -20.60 19.05
N GLY A 281 3.09 -19.70 19.69
CA GLY A 281 3.60 -18.73 20.69
C GLY A 281 3.72 -19.29 22.12
N PRO A 282 4.24 -18.58 23.12
CA PRO A 282 4.62 -17.19 23.06
C PRO A 282 5.79 -16.99 22.09
N PHE A 283 5.68 -15.96 21.28
CA PHE A 283 6.72 -15.55 20.35
C PHE A 283 7.70 -14.63 21.08
N LEU A 284 8.97 -14.75 20.75
CA LEU A 284 9.95 -13.68 20.94
C LEU A 284 10.20 -13.05 19.57
N VAL A 285 9.65 -11.86 19.35
CA VAL A 285 9.93 -11.01 18.19
C VAL A 285 11.22 -10.24 18.49
N LEU A 286 12.22 -10.42 17.62
CA LEU A 286 13.54 -9.79 17.66
C LEU A 286 13.73 -8.92 16.42
N ASP A 287 13.56 -7.61 16.58
CA ASP A 287 13.73 -6.63 15.50
C ASP A 287 15.15 -6.04 15.55
N ILE A 288 16.04 -6.46 14.64
CA ILE A 288 17.43 -6.00 14.63
C ILE A 288 17.55 -4.77 13.73
N GLY A 289 17.28 -3.61 14.33
CA GLY A 289 17.42 -2.31 13.70
C GLY A 289 18.88 -1.86 13.52
N GLY A 290 19.04 -0.64 12.99
CA GLY A 290 20.36 -0.03 12.84
C GLY A 290 20.93 0.52 14.15
N GLY A 291 20.08 1.18 14.95
CA GLY A 291 20.50 1.83 16.20
C GLY A 291 20.05 1.11 17.47
N SER A 292 18.96 0.35 17.40
CA SER A 292 18.41 -0.43 18.50
C SER A 292 18.05 -1.84 18.05
N THR A 293 17.78 -2.71 19.02
CA THR A 293 17.12 -4.00 18.83
C THR A 293 15.98 -4.13 19.83
N GLU A 294 14.79 -4.45 19.34
CA GLU A 294 13.60 -4.66 20.18
C GLU A 294 13.41 -6.16 20.49
N PHE A 295 13.19 -6.46 21.77
CA PHE A 295 12.83 -7.77 22.28
C PHE A 295 11.39 -7.72 22.75
N VAL A 296 10.49 -8.42 22.06
CA VAL A 296 9.05 -8.35 22.33
C VAL A 296 8.50 -9.75 22.51
N VAL A 297 7.92 -10.01 23.66
CA VAL A 297 7.34 -11.30 24.02
C VAL A 297 5.82 -11.17 24.02
N GLY A 298 5.13 -12.12 23.41
CA GLY A 298 3.68 -12.17 23.43
C GLY A 298 3.12 -13.33 22.61
N THR A 299 1.82 -13.58 22.75
CA THR A 299 1.11 -14.57 21.93
C THR A 299 0.18 -13.87 20.94
N THR A 300 -0.95 -13.33 21.41
CA THR A 300 -1.84 -12.47 20.63
C THR A 300 -1.69 -11.00 20.99
N GLU A 301 -1.20 -10.72 22.20
CA GLU A 301 -0.91 -9.38 22.68
C GLU A 301 0.51 -9.35 23.27
N VAL A 302 1.08 -8.15 23.36
CA VAL A 302 2.41 -7.96 23.93
C VAL A 302 2.37 -8.11 25.45
N GLU A 303 3.12 -9.09 25.96
CA GLU A 303 3.27 -9.42 27.38
C GLU A 303 4.52 -8.76 27.98
N GLY A 304 5.53 -8.52 27.16
CA GLY A 304 6.79 -7.90 27.58
C GLY A 304 7.52 -7.25 26.42
N VAL A 305 8.19 -6.13 26.68
CA VAL A 305 8.91 -5.38 25.65
C VAL A 305 10.09 -4.65 26.25
N LEU A 306 11.25 -4.79 25.63
CA LEU A 306 12.44 -4.00 25.91
C LEU A 306 13.12 -3.61 24.60
N SER A 307 13.45 -2.33 24.46
CA SER A 307 14.29 -1.83 23.36
C SER A 307 15.69 -1.61 23.92
N CYS A 308 16.68 -2.20 23.27
CA CYS A 308 18.08 -2.11 23.68
C CYS A 308 18.87 -1.35 22.61
N ASP A 309 19.77 -0.47 23.03
CA ASP A 309 20.64 0.31 22.13
C ASP A 309 21.78 -0.55 21.54
N ILE A 310 21.42 -1.64 20.86
CA ILE A 310 22.32 -2.57 20.18
C ILE A 310 21.78 -2.89 18.78
N GLY A 311 21.97 -1.98 17.83
CA GLY A 311 21.66 -2.21 16.42
C GLY A 311 22.90 -2.52 15.58
N CYS A 312 22.70 -2.96 14.33
CA CYS A 312 23.82 -3.34 13.45
C CYS A 312 24.76 -2.18 13.11
N VAL A 313 24.23 -0.96 12.90
CA VAL A 313 25.03 0.24 12.64
C VAL A 313 25.78 0.64 13.90
N ARG A 314 25.08 0.72 15.04
CA ARG A 314 25.69 1.17 16.31
C ARG A 314 26.83 0.26 16.75
N LEU A 315 26.62 -1.06 16.72
CA LEU A 315 27.66 -2.02 17.11
C LEU A 315 28.87 -1.95 16.19
N THR A 316 28.65 -1.81 14.88
CA THR A 316 29.75 -1.65 13.93
C THR A 316 30.52 -0.35 14.19
N GLU A 317 29.84 0.79 14.28
CA GLU A 317 30.49 2.10 14.47
C GLU A 317 31.26 2.20 15.80
N GLN A 318 30.76 1.58 16.87
CA GLN A 318 31.39 1.66 18.19
C GLN A 318 32.55 0.68 18.40
N TRP A 319 32.50 -0.50 17.77
CA TRP A 319 33.35 -1.64 18.19
C TRP A 319 34.07 -2.36 17.05
N ILE A 320 33.75 -2.07 15.78
CA ILE A 320 34.37 -2.73 14.62
C ILE A 320 35.09 -1.67 13.79
N GLU A 321 36.42 -1.57 13.94
CA GLU A 321 37.25 -0.61 13.20
C GLU A 321 37.93 -1.25 11.98
N THR A 322 38.07 -2.58 11.97
CA THR A 322 38.87 -3.33 10.98
C THR A 322 37.99 -4.11 9.99
N ASP A 323 38.48 -4.28 8.75
CA ASP A 323 37.83 -5.11 7.72
C ASP A 323 38.81 -6.14 7.11
N PRO A 324 38.65 -7.45 7.37
CA PRO A 324 37.66 -8.05 8.27
C PRO A 324 37.87 -7.67 9.75
N PRO A 325 36.83 -7.78 10.59
CA PRO A 325 36.95 -7.50 12.02
C PRO A 325 37.96 -8.41 12.72
N LEU A 326 38.68 -7.85 13.69
CA LEU A 326 39.61 -8.60 14.54
C LEU A 326 38.84 -9.46 15.57
N PRO A 327 39.38 -10.60 16.02
CA PRO A 327 38.73 -11.44 17.02
C PRO A 327 38.36 -10.69 18.31
N GLU A 328 39.19 -9.75 18.76
CA GLU A 328 38.94 -8.90 19.92
C GLU A 328 37.76 -7.92 19.73
N GLU A 329 37.56 -7.40 18.52
CA GLU A 329 36.43 -6.53 18.16
C GLU A 329 35.12 -7.34 18.22
N LEU A 330 35.13 -8.55 17.62
CA LEU A 330 33.99 -9.47 17.67
C LEU A 330 33.66 -9.90 19.10
N LEU A 331 34.68 -10.21 19.91
CA LEU A 331 34.51 -10.54 21.33
C LEU A 331 33.90 -9.37 22.11
N ALA A 332 34.30 -8.13 21.81
CA ALA A 332 33.72 -6.93 22.41
C ALA A 332 32.23 -6.80 22.06
N CYS A 333 31.88 -6.86 20.76
CA CYS A 333 30.47 -6.82 20.33
C CYS A 333 29.62 -7.89 21.03
N LEU A 334 30.08 -9.14 21.03
CA LEU A 334 29.36 -10.26 21.65
C LEU A 334 29.19 -10.07 23.16
N SER A 335 30.17 -9.48 23.84
CA SER A 335 30.11 -9.19 25.29
C SER A 335 29.15 -8.04 25.60
N ILE A 336 29.09 -7.01 24.75
CA ILE A 336 28.11 -5.92 24.88
C ILE A 336 26.69 -6.46 24.71
N VAL A 337 26.46 -7.26 23.66
CA VAL A 337 25.14 -7.90 23.45
C VAL A 337 24.78 -8.81 24.61
N GLU A 338 25.75 -9.53 25.20
CA GLU A 338 25.52 -10.36 26.40
C GLU A 338 24.86 -9.59 27.53
N GLY A 339 25.41 -8.42 27.85
CA GLY A 339 24.90 -7.57 28.93
C GLY A 339 23.48 -7.11 28.66
N HIS A 340 23.17 -6.71 27.42
CA HIS A 340 21.81 -6.33 27.04
C HIS A 340 20.83 -7.52 27.11
N VAL A 341 21.24 -8.72 26.69
CA VAL A 341 20.40 -9.91 26.79
C VAL A 341 20.17 -10.32 28.26
N ASP A 342 21.15 -10.11 29.14
CA ASP A 342 20.98 -10.29 30.59
C ASP A 342 19.98 -9.28 31.17
N ASP A 343 20.01 -8.03 30.71
CA ASP A 343 19.00 -7.02 31.07
C ASP A 343 17.60 -7.40 30.56
N VAL A 344 17.48 -7.92 29.32
CA VAL A 344 16.21 -8.46 28.79
C VAL A 344 15.69 -9.58 29.70
N ARG A 345 16.53 -10.54 30.08
CA ARG A 345 16.13 -11.64 30.99
C ARG A 345 15.65 -11.13 32.35
N ARG A 346 16.22 -10.03 32.84
CA ARG A 346 15.88 -9.41 34.12
C ARG A 346 14.59 -8.60 34.06
N GLU A 347 14.40 -7.82 33.00
CA GLU A 347 13.30 -6.85 32.85
C GLU A 347 12.08 -7.44 32.15
N VAL A 348 12.28 -8.45 31.30
CA VAL A 348 11.24 -9.20 30.58
C VAL A 348 11.41 -10.70 30.85
N PRO A 349 11.09 -11.19 32.06
CA PRO A 349 11.29 -12.60 32.41
C PRO A 349 10.53 -13.60 31.53
N SER A 350 9.41 -13.18 30.93
CA SER A 350 8.60 -13.98 30.00
C SER A 350 9.38 -14.41 28.75
N VAL A 351 10.53 -13.79 28.46
CA VAL A 351 11.45 -14.24 27.39
C VAL A 351 11.86 -15.71 27.56
N ALA A 352 11.91 -16.21 28.79
CA ALA A 352 12.23 -17.61 29.08
C ALA A 352 11.11 -18.60 28.72
N GLU A 353 9.90 -18.10 28.48
CA GLU A 353 8.71 -18.89 28.15
C GLU A 353 8.43 -18.90 26.64
N ALA A 354 9.13 -18.06 25.87
CA ALA A 354 8.98 -17.97 24.42
C ALA A 354 9.37 -19.31 23.75
N ARG A 355 8.46 -19.81 22.91
CA ARG A 355 8.61 -21.07 22.17
C ARG A 355 9.22 -20.87 20.79
N THR A 356 8.94 -19.73 20.18
CA THR A 356 9.33 -19.42 18.80
C THR A 356 10.03 -18.07 18.74
N LEU A 357 11.25 -18.03 18.21
CA LEU A 357 11.95 -16.80 17.88
C LEU A 357 11.53 -16.34 16.48
N VAL A 358 11.04 -15.12 16.36
CA VAL A 358 10.72 -14.46 15.09
C VAL A 358 11.72 -13.34 14.89
N GLY A 359 12.52 -13.40 13.83
CA GLY A 359 13.55 -12.41 13.52
C GLY A 359 13.12 -11.48 12.39
N LEU A 360 13.33 -10.18 12.57
CA LEU A 360 12.87 -9.14 11.67
C LEU A 360 14.03 -8.27 11.17
N ALA A 361 13.69 -7.39 10.25
CA ALA A 361 14.57 -6.41 9.62
C ALA A 361 15.69 -7.04 8.79
N GLY A 362 16.30 -6.20 7.95
CA GLY A 362 17.15 -6.74 6.89
C GLY A 362 18.48 -7.34 7.33
N THR A 363 18.86 -7.31 8.62
CA THR A 363 19.93 -8.21 9.09
C THR A 363 19.48 -9.66 8.99
N VAL A 364 18.31 -10.00 9.54
CA VAL A 364 17.80 -11.37 9.52
C VAL A 364 17.47 -11.80 8.09
N SER A 365 16.83 -10.91 7.31
CA SER A 365 16.50 -11.16 5.90
C SER A 365 17.75 -11.41 5.04
N CYS A 366 18.79 -10.60 5.20
CA CYS A 366 20.04 -10.76 4.45
C CYS A 366 20.74 -12.07 4.80
N VAL A 367 20.76 -12.48 6.08
CA VAL A 367 21.36 -13.76 6.49
C VAL A 367 20.58 -14.94 5.90
N ALA A 368 19.25 -14.87 5.88
CA ALA A 368 18.43 -15.90 5.23
C ALA A 368 18.66 -15.96 3.71
N ALA A 369 18.83 -14.82 3.05
CA ALA A 369 19.14 -14.77 1.62
C ALA A 369 20.52 -15.37 1.32
N VAL A 370 21.53 -15.06 2.15
CA VAL A 370 22.89 -15.61 2.04
C VAL A 370 22.89 -17.13 2.26
N GLU A 371 22.24 -17.60 3.32
CA GLU A 371 22.11 -19.03 3.61
C GLU A 371 21.45 -19.80 2.44
N GLN A 372 20.41 -19.21 1.84
CA GLN A 372 19.73 -19.79 0.69
C GLN A 372 20.48 -19.64 -0.64
N GLY A 373 21.55 -18.84 -0.68
CA GLY A 373 22.31 -18.52 -1.89
C GLY A 373 21.46 -17.82 -2.96
N LEU A 374 20.59 -16.89 -2.56
CA LEU A 374 19.70 -16.21 -3.50
C LEU A 374 20.48 -15.28 -4.45
N ALA A 375 20.22 -15.36 -5.76
CA ALA A 375 20.85 -14.43 -6.71
C ALA A 375 20.21 -13.04 -6.66
N GLU A 376 18.90 -12.98 -6.37
CA GLU A 376 18.10 -11.77 -6.27
C GLU A 376 17.19 -11.90 -5.05
N TYR A 377 16.76 -10.76 -4.48
CA TYR A 377 15.83 -10.74 -3.37
C TYR A 377 14.50 -11.42 -3.77
N ASP A 378 14.03 -12.34 -2.94
CA ASP A 378 12.78 -13.08 -3.12
C ASP A 378 12.05 -13.18 -1.77
N ARG A 379 11.03 -12.33 -1.59
CA ARG A 379 10.25 -12.26 -0.34
C ARG A 379 9.62 -13.60 0.01
N ASP A 380 9.06 -14.31 -0.96
CA ASP A 380 8.32 -15.56 -0.72
C ASP A 380 9.24 -16.69 -0.26
N ARG A 381 10.52 -16.61 -0.61
CA ARG A 381 11.56 -17.52 -0.12
C ARG A 381 12.15 -17.13 1.22
N ILE A 382 12.18 -15.84 1.54
CA ILE A 382 12.77 -15.33 2.79
C ILE A 382 11.75 -15.36 3.93
N HIS A 383 10.53 -14.91 3.67
CA HIS A 383 9.48 -14.87 4.66
C HIS A 383 9.10 -16.28 5.12
N HIS A 384 9.06 -16.46 6.44
CA HIS A 384 8.86 -17.73 7.13
C HIS A 384 9.90 -18.81 6.84
N PHE A 385 11.05 -18.43 6.28
CA PHE A 385 12.21 -19.30 6.26
C PHE A 385 12.64 -19.60 7.70
N ARG A 386 12.83 -20.89 8.01
CA ARG A 386 13.36 -21.33 9.30
C ARG A 386 14.87 -21.35 9.22
N LEU A 387 15.49 -20.31 9.75
CA LEU A 387 16.93 -20.13 9.78
C LEU A 387 17.48 -20.79 11.05
N THR A 388 18.21 -21.91 10.88
CA THR A 388 18.76 -22.65 12.02
C THR A 388 19.91 -21.90 12.68
N ARG A 389 20.14 -22.12 13.98
CA ARG A 389 21.27 -21.55 14.70
C ARG A 389 22.62 -21.95 14.08
N GLU A 390 22.73 -23.18 13.61
CA GLU A 390 23.92 -23.66 12.91
C GLU A 390 24.17 -22.85 11.63
N ALA A 391 23.15 -22.65 10.80
CA ALA A 391 23.24 -21.82 9.60
C ALA A 391 23.62 -20.35 9.92
N VAL A 392 22.99 -19.73 10.93
CA VAL A 392 23.38 -18.36 11.36
C VAL A 392 24.84 -18.31 11.77
N GLU A 393 25.32 -19.28 12.55
CA GLU A 393 26.70 -19.33 13.01
C GLU A 393 27.69 -19.60 11.87
N ASP A 394 27.30 -20.38 10.87
CA ASP A 394 28.08 -20.64 9.67
C ASP A 394 28.20 -19.38 8.81
N VAL A 395 27.08 -18.70 8.52
CA VAL A 395 27.07 -17.41 7.83
C VAL A 395 27.89 -16.36 8.60
N PHE A 396 27.76 -16.30 9.93
CA PHE A 396 28.58 -15.42 10.75
C PHE A 396 30.07 -15.70 10.61
N ARG A 397 30.48 -16.97 10.70
CA ARG A 397 31.90 -17.36 10.56
C ARG A 397 32.45 -16.99 9.19
N THR A 398 31.69 -17.19 8.12
CA THR A 398 32.08 -16.78 6.77
C THR A 398 32.24 -15.26 6.69
N LEU A 399 31.16 -14.52 6.91
CA LEU A 399 31.14 -13.07 6.68
C LEU A 399 32.05 -12.28 7.62
N ALA A 400 32.25 -12.74 8.86
CA ALA A 400 33.15 -12.08 9.81
C ALA A 400 34.63 -12.26 9.47
N THR A 401 34.99 -13.23 8.61
CA THR A 401 36.38 -13.46 8.18
C THR A 401 36.70 -12.90 6.79
N GLU A 402 35.68 -12.39 6.11
CA GLU A 402 35.78 -11.79 4.78
C GLU A 402 35.88 -10.27 4.88
N THR A 403 36.67 -9.65 3.98
CA THR A 403 36.60 -8.21 3.75
C THR A 403 35.23 -7.84 3.20
N ARG A 404 34.85 -6.56 3.26
CA ARG A 404 33.66 -6.03 2.60
C ARG A 404 33.58 -6.45 1.14
N GLU A 405 34.68 -6.37 0.39
CA GLU A 405 34.72 -6.75 -1.01
C GLU A 405 34.39 -8.24 -1.21
N GLN A 406 34.96 -9.11 -0.37
CA GLN A 406 34.68 -10.55 -0.40
C GLN A 406 33.24 -10.86 0.04
N ARG A 407 32.71 -10.15 1.05
CA ARG A 407 31.31 -10.31 1.48
C ARG A 407 30.34 -10.11 0.33
N LEU A 408 30.60 -9.15 -0.56
CA LEU A 408 29.77 -8.86 -1.74
C LEU A 408 29.79 -9.97 -2.80
N GLU A 409 30.74 -10.91 -2.74
CA GLU A 409 30.77 -12.06 -3.63
C GLU A 409 29.79 -13.17 -3.21
N ASN A 410 29.25 -13.09 -1.98
CA ASN A 410 28.25 -14.04 -1.48
C ASN A 410 26.87 -13.76 -2.11
N PRO A 411 26.24 -14.74 -2.78
CA PRO A 411 24.86 -14.60 -3.23
C PRO A 411 23.95 -14.26 -2.05
N GLY A 412 23.02 -13.33 -2.24
CA GLY A 412 22.09 -12.87 -1.21
C GLY A 412 22.61 -11.74 -0.33
N MET A 413 23.90 -11.37 -0.45
CA MET A 413 24.44 -10.21 0.24
C MET A 413 23.92 -8.91 -0.40
N GLU A 414 23.24 -8.09 0.39
CA GLU A 414 22.87 -6.73 -0.02
C GLU A 414 24.06 -5.79 0.09
N GLU A 415 24.44 -5.12 -1.01
CA GLU A 415 25.62 -4.26 -1.04
C GLU A 415 25.62 -3.21 0.07
N ALA A 416 24.47 -2.60 0.29
CA ALA A 416 24.30 -1.54 1.24
C ALA A 416 24.40 -1.98 2.72
N ARG A 417 24.37 -3.29 3.00
CA ARG A 417 24.50 -3.90 4.33
C ARG A 417 25.87 -4.52 4.59
N ALA A 418 26.70 -4.72 3.57
CA ALA A 418 28.00 -5.38 3.71
C ALA A 418 28.91 -4.74 4.78
N ASP A 419 28.74 -3.44 5.01
CA ASP A 419 29.49 -2.66 6.02
C ASP A 419 29.07 -3.01 7.48
N VAL A 420 27.78 -3.33 7.70
CA VAL A 420 27.19 -3.43 9.06
C VAL A 420 26.67 -4.83 9.40
N ILE A 421 26.66 -5.75 8.44
CA ILE A 421 26.06 -7.08 8.61
C ILE A 421 26.73 -7.90 9.74
N VAL A 422 28.04 -7.75 9.93
CA VAL A 422 28.77 -8.48 10.99
C VAL A 422 28.33 -8.01 12.38
N GLY A 423 28.14 -6.70 12.58
CA GLY A 423 27.59 -6.16 13.84
C GLY A 423 26.17 -6.67 14.12
N GLY A 424 25.33 -6.76 13.09
CA GLY A 424 24.00 -7.36 13.20
C GLY A 424 24.01 -8.87 13.52
N LEU A 425 24.92 -9.63 12.91
CA LEU A 425 25.09 -11.05 13.21
C LEU A 425 25.58 -11.31 14.62
N CYS A 426 26.41 -10.43 15.20
CA CYS A 426 26.77 -10.50 16.62
C CYS A 426 25.52 -10.48 17.51
N VAL A 427 24.50 -9.67 17.17
CA VAL A 427 23.21 -9.65 17.89
C VAL A 427 22.50 -11.00 17.74
N LEU A 428 22.22 -11.41 16.50
CA LEU A 428 21.43 -12.62 16.23
C LEU A 428 22.08 -13.88 16.84
N VAL A 429 23.38 -14.09 16.60
CA VAL A 429 24.13 -15.23 17.13
C VAL A 429 24.09 -15.26 18.65
N LYS A 430 24.33 -14.10 19.30
CA LYS A 430 24.37 -14.04 20.76
C LYS A 430 23.01 -14.28 21.38
N VAL A 431 21.94 -13.70 20.81
CA VAL A 431 20.56 -13.92 21.27
C VAL A 431 20.18 -15.39 21.15
N MET A 432 20.38 -16.02 19.98
CA MET A 432 20.05 -17.43 19.78
C MET A 432 20.80 -18.34 20.76
N ARG A 433 22.11 -18.12 20.94
CA ARG A 433 22.94 -18.91 21.89
C ARG A 433 22.51 -18.72 23.33
N GLN A 434 22.34 -17.48 23.77
CA GLN A 434 22.12 -17.17 25.18
C GLN A 434 20.70 -17.50 25.60
N LEU A 435 19.70 -17.28 24.74
CA LEU A 435 18.30 -17.63 25.02
C LEU A 435 17.97 -19.10 24.69
N GLY A 436 18.81 -19.80 23.93
CA GLY A 436 18.67 -21.22 23.66
C GLY A 436 17.72 -21.55 22.51
N PHE A 437 17.60 -20.67 21.52
CA PHE A 437 16.82 -20.93 20.31
C PHE A 437 17.67 -21.68 19.28
N ASP A 438 17.16 -22.81 18.80
CA ASP A 438 17.82 -23.60 17.75
C ASP A 438 17.45 -23.13 16.34
N GLU A 439 16.40 -22.32 16.20
CA GLU A 439 15.97 -21.73 14.94
C GLU A 439 15.32 -20.36 15.15
N CYS A 440 15.33 -19.56 14.09
CA CYS A 440 14.71 -18.26 13.98
C CYS A 440 13.76 -18.28 12.77
N LEU A 441 12.49 -17.98 12.98
CA LEU A 441 11.51 -17.79 11.91
C LEU A 441 11.69 -16.39 11.34
N VAL A 442 12.08 -16.27 10.07
CA VAL A 442 12.34 -14.97 9.45
C VAL A 442 11.03 -14.31 9.04
N SER A 443 10.83 -13.04 9.38
CA SER A 443 9.65 -12.27 8.98
C SER A 443 10.03 -11.10 8.07
N GLU A 444 9.33 -11.01 6.93
CA GLU A 444 9.34 -9.83 6.05
C GLU A 444 8.17 -8.88 6.34
N ALA A 445 7.31 -9.25 7.30
CA ALA A 445 6.34 -8.36 7.92
C ALA A 445 6.97 -7.73 9.18
N ASP A 446 6.86 -6.42 9.31
CA ASP A 446 7.58 -5.62 10.31
C ASP A 446 6.73 -4.44 10.82
N ILE A 447 7.41 -3.43 11.38
CA ILE A 447 6.79 -2.19 11.87
C ILE A 447 5.83 -1.55 10.85
N LEU A 448 6.11 -1.64 9.54
CA LEU A 448 5.26 -1.03 8.52
C LEU A 448 3.89 -1.70 8.48
N ASP A 449 3.85 -3.03 8.58
CA ASP A 449 2.61 -3.81 8.61
C ASP A 449 1.81 -3.49 9.87
N GLY A 450 2.49 -3.37 11.02
CA GLY A 450 1.87 -2.90 12.27
C GLY A 450 1.31 -1.48 12.16
N LEU A 451 2.02 -0.56 11.50
CA LEU A 451 1.57 0.81 11.27
C LEU A 451 0.36 0.87 10.34
N VAL A 452 0.37 0.13 9.23
CA VAL A 452 -0.78 -0.01 8.32
C VAL A 452 -1.98 -0.58 9.08
N ALA A 453 -1.82 -1.70 9.79
CA ALA A 453 -2.89 -2.31 10.57
C ALA A 453 -3.46 -1.36 11.63
N SER A 454 -2.61 -0.58 12.31
CA SER A 454 -3.04 0.39 13.33
C SER A 454 -3.95 1.49 12.77
N GLN A 455 -3.74 1.89 11.51
CA GLN A 455 -4.56 2.90 10.85
C GLN A 455 -5.95 2.36 10.50
N LEU A 456 -6.02 1.09 10.11
CA LEU A 456 -7.27 0.45 9.68
C LEU A 456 -8.17 0.03 10.86
N ALA A 457 -7.58 -0.17 12.04
CA ALA A 457 -8.31 -0.46 13.26
C ALA A 457 -8.96 0.79 13.93
N SER A 458 -8.68 2.00 13.42
CA SER A 458 -9.02 3.28 14.05
C SER A 458 -10.27 3.96 13.48
#